data_AF-Q9LYS9-F1
#
_entry.id   AF-Q9LYS9-F1
#
_cell.length_a   1.000
_cell.length_b   1.000
_cell.length_c   1.000
_cell.angle_alpha   90.00
_cell.angle_beta   90.00
_cell.angle_gamma   90.00
#
_symmetry.space_group_name_H-M   'P 1'
#
loop_
_entity.id
_entity.type
_entity.pdbx_description
1 polymer ?
#
loop_
_entity_poly.entity_id
_entity_poly.type
_entity_poly.pdbx_seq_one_letter_code
_entity_poly.pdbx_strand_id
1 'polypeptide(L)'
;MSLSSRATLVVLCCLFMLIPSFTTAATEQGLHARSRCESYSFNNGKSFRSCTDLLVLNSYLHFNYAQETGVLEIAYHHSNLESSSWISWAINPTSKGMVGAQALVAYRNSTSGVMRAYTSSINSYSPMLQESPLSLRVTQVSAEYSNGEMMIFATLVLPPNTTVVNHLWQDGPLKEGDRLGMHAMSGDNLKSMASLDLLSGQVTTTKSVNRNMLLVKQIHAIVNALSWGILMPIGVMAARYMKNYEVLDPTWFYIHVVCQTTGYFSGLIGGLGTAIYMARHTGMRTTLHTVIGLLLFALGFLQILSLKARPNKDHKYRKYWNWYHHTMGYIVIVLSIYNIYKGLSILQPGSIWKIAYTTIICCIAAFAVVMEILQFKKRWARLFFKKSKDVEADQPTVSVDVIGETEKAERKKASGGIEIQIENYNITKNFMIPSVFVISYPHTSPPLLAFHSYHHPSTSIAATAA
;
A
#
# COMPACT_ATOMS: atom_id res chain seq x y z
N MET A 1 21.56 25.50 32.11
CA MET A 1 20.41 24.58 31.87
C MET A 1 20.89 23.37 31.10
N SER A 2 21.31 22.31 31.80
CA SER A 2 21.64 21.03 31.15
C SER A 2 20.34 20.37 30.71
N LEU A 3 20.05 20.40 29.41
CA LEU A 3 19.08 19.50 28.81
C LEU A 3 19.54 18.09 29.22
N SER A 4 18.83 17.43 30.15
CA SER A 4 19.32 16.17 30.73
C SER A 4 19.67 15.24 29.57
N SER A 5 20.94 14.82 29.47
CA SER A 5 21.49 14.14 28.30
C SER A 5 20.67 12.91 27.87
N ARG A 6 19.86 12.38 28.78
CA ARG A 6 18.89 11.30 28.55
C ARG A 6 17.85 11.61 27.48
N ALA A 7 17.33 12.85 27.38
CA ALA A 7 16.29 13.16 26.39
C ALA A 7 16.86 13.22 24.97
N THR A 8 18.02 13.84 24.79
CA THR A 8 18.71 13.96 23.49
C THR A 8 19.24 12.60 23.02
N LEU A 9 19.79 11.79 23.93
CA LEU A 9 20.29 10.45 23.60
C LEU A 9 19.15 9.53 23.14
N VAL A 10 17.96 9.65 23.72
CA VAL A 10 16.80 8.84 23.36
C VAL A 10 16.23 9.26 21.99
N VAL A 11 16.20 10.56 21.66
CA VAL A 11 15.81 11.02 20.32
C VAL A 11 16.82 10.57 19.26
N LEU A 12 18.13 10.59 19.57
CA LEU A 12 19.16 10.09 18.65
C LEU A 12 19.11 8.57 18.45
N CYS A 13 18.81 7.80 19.51
CA CYS A 13 18.64 6.35 19.39
C CYS A 13 17.48 5.98 18.44
N CYS A 14 16.43 6.80 18.37
CA CYS A 14 15.34 6.57 17.42
C CYS A 14 15.75 6.79 15.95
N LEU A 15 16.73 7.66 15.67
CA LEU A 15 17.23 7.86 14.30
C LEU A 15 18.23 6.77 13.89
N PHE A 16 19.03 6.24 14.82
CA PHE A 16 20.04 5.22 14.50
C PHE A 16 19.50 3.78 14.48
N MET A 17 18.39 3.47 15.17
CA MET A 17 17.78 2.13 15.16
C MET A 17 16.95 1.83 13.90
N LEU A 18 16.90 2.73 12.90
CA LEU A 18 16.06 2.60 11.71
C LEU A 18 16.80 2.17 10.43
N ILE A 19 18.09 1.79 10.50
CA ILE A 19 18.82 1.28 9.33
C ILE A 19 18.46 -0.20 9.12
N PRO A 20 17.77 -0.58 8.02
CA PRO A 20 17.45 -1.97 7.75
C PRO A 20 18.72 -2.71 7.35
N SER A 21 19.19 -3.66 8.17
CA SER A 21 20.22 -4.60 7.77
C SER A 21 19.61 -5.62 6.79
N PHE A 22 19.95 -5.48 5.51
CA PHE A 22 19.55 -6.40 4.46
C PHE A 22 20.25 -7.75 4.66
N THR A 23 19.52 -8.80 5.03
CA THR A 23 20.00 -10.18 4.95
C THR A 23 19.16 -10.95 3.94
N THR A 24 19.83 -11.55 2.96
CA THR A 24 19.22 -12.34 1.88
C THR A 24 18.91 -13.74 2.40
N ALA A 25 17.63 -14.09 2.53
CA ALA A 25 17.20 -15.47 2.78
C ALA A 25 16.59 -16.07 1.50
N ALA A 26 17.10 -17.23 1.12
CA ALA A 26 16.70 -17.98 -0.06
C ALA A 26 15.28 -18.55 0.07
N THR A 27 14.55 -18.50 -1.03
CA THR A 27 13.19 -19.05 -1.18
C THR A 27 13.20 -20.57 -1.26
N GLU A 28 12.48 -21.21 -0.35
CA GLU A 28 12.10 -22.64 -0.44
C GLU A 28 10.86 -22.79 -1.32
N GLN A 29 10.97 -23.64 -2.36
CA GLN A 29 9.85 -24.04 -3.20
C GLN A 29 9.17 -25.28 -2.59
N GLY A 30 7.96 -25.12 -2.06
CA GLY A 30 7.12 -26.24 -1.64
C GLY A 30 6.55 -26.98 -2.85
N LEU A 31 7.07 -28.18 -3.12
CA LEU A 31 6.62 -29.06 -4.18
C LEU A 31 5.45 -29.92 -3.65
N HIS A 32 4.21 -29.47 -3.85
CA HIS A 32 3.06 -30.36 -3.72
C HIS A 32 3.09 -31.41 -4.84
N ALA A 33 2.72 -32.65 -4.52
CA ALA A 33 2.61 -33.76 -5.46
C ALA A 33 1.55 -33.46 -6.53
N ARG A 34 1.98 -32.77 -7.59
CA ARG A 34 1.16 -32.35 -8.72
C ARG A 34 0.96 -33.52 -9.67
N SER A 35 -0.28 -33.82 -10.02
CA SER A 35 -0.58 -34.71 -11.15
C SER A 35 0.00 -34.08 -12.41
N ARG A 36 0.94 -34.76 -13.07
CA ARG A 36 1.52 -34.27 -14.32
C ARG A 36 0.46 -34.27 -15.40
N CYS A 37 0.45 -33.23 -16.22
CA CYS A 37 -0.43 -33.10 -17.37
C CYS A 37 -0.44 -34.38 -18.25
N GLU A 38 0.70 -35.06 -18.42
CA GLU A 38 0.84 -36.29 -19.23
C GLU A 38 0.02 -37.49 -18.72
N SER A 39 -0.36 -37.50 -17.44
CA SER A 39 -1.12 -38.60 -16.84
C SER A 39 -2.64 -38.50 -17.05
N TYR A 40 -3.12 -37.39 -17.63
CA TYR A 40 -4.55 -37.17 -17.81
C TYR A 40 -5.12 -38.03 -18.95
N SER A 41 -6.18 -38.79 -18.66
CA SER A 41 -6.87 -39.65 -19.62
C SER A 41 -8.23 -39.07 -20.01
N PHE A 42 -8.45 -38.85 -21.30
CA PHE A 42 -9.71 -38.30 -21.81
C PHE A 42 -10.74 -39.42 -22.04
N ASN A 43 -11.93 -39.29 -21.45
CA ASN A 43 -12.99 -40.29 -21.57
C ASN A 43 -13.60 -40.39 -22.98
N ASN A 44 -13.53 -39.31 -23.77
CA ASN A 44 -14.23 -39.18 -25.06
C ASN A 44 -13.37 -39.57 -26.28
N GLY A 45 -12.29 -40.33 -26.07
CA GLY A 45 -11.36 -40.73 -27.14
C GLY A 45 -10.53 -39.59 -27.73
N LYS A 46 -10.63 -38.38 -27.18
CA LYS A 46 -9.76 -37.25 -27.56
C LYS A 46 -8.31 -37.55 -27.15
N SER A 47 -7.37 -37.18 -28.02
CA SER A 47 -5.94 -37.33 -27.75
C SER A 47 -5.19 -36.06 -28.15
N PHE A 48 -4.29 -35.62 -27.29
CA PHE A 48 -3.41 -34.48 -27.54
C PHE A 48 -1.96 -34.94 -27.56
N ARG A 49 -1.19 -34.50 -28.55
CA ARG A 49 0.24 -34.83 -28.72
C ARG A 49 1.13 -34.05 -27.77
N SER A 50 0.70 -32.84 -27.41
CA SER A 50 1.46 -31.93 -26.56
C SER A 50 0.64 -31.57 -25.34
N CYS A 51 1.35 -31.36 -24.24
CA CYS A 51 0.72 -31.05 -22.97
C CYS A 51 1.72 -30.36 -22.04
N THR A 52 1.22 -29.41 -21.26
CA THR A 52 2.04 -28.46 -20.52
C THR A 52 1.41 -28.16 -19.17
N ASP A 53 2.17 -28.38 -18.09
CA ASP A 53 1.83 -27.90 -16.76
C ASP A 53 2.01 -26.37 -16.68
N LEU A 54 0.93 -25.62 -16.47
CA LEU A 54 1.01 -24.17 -16.31
C LEU A 54 1.50 -23.83 -14.90
N LEU A 55 2.17 -22.69 -14.74
CA LEU A 55 2.98 -22.44 -13.54
C LEU A 55 2.19 -22.25 -12.24
N VAL A 56 0.92 -21.82 -12.35
CA VAL A 56 0.09 -21.40 -11.23
C VAL A 56 -1.38 -21.74 -11.49
N LEU A 57 -2.23 -21.63 -10.45
CA LEU A 57 -3.66 -21.92 -10.49
C LEU A 57 -4.00 -23.38 -10.87
N ASN A 58 -3.17 -24.38 -10.54
CA ASN A 58 -3.46 -25.80 -10.84
C ASN A 58 -3.96 -26.04 -12.28
N SER A 59 -3.39 -25.30 -13.23
CA SER A 59 -3.88 -25.24 -14.60
C SER A 59 -2.94 -26.01 -15.54
N TYR A 60 -3.52 -26.57 -16.60
CA TYR A 60 -2.83 -27.41 -17.58
C TYR A 60 -3.38 -27.09 -18.97
N LEU A 61 -2.53 -27.22 -19.98
CA LEU A 61 -2.92 -27.03 -21.37
C LEU A 61 -2.50 -28.24 -22.19
N HIS A 62 -3.47 -28.93 -22.78
CA HIS A 62 -3.26 -29.98 -23.76
C HIS A 62 -3.55 -29.42 -25.14
N PHE A 63 -2.74 -29.75 -26.14
CA PHE A 63 -2.94 -29.20 -27.47
C PHE A 63 -2.36 -30.06 -28.60
N ASN A 64 -2.96 -29.91 -29.78
CA ASN A 64 -2.45 -30.38 -31.06
C ASN A 64 -2.24 -29.16 -31.95
N TYR A 65 -1.04 -29.01 -32.51
CA TYR A 65 -0.73 -27.88 -33.38
C TYR A 65 -0.21 -28.34 -34.74
N ALA A 66 -0.83 -27.85 -35.81
CA ALA A 66 -0.40 -28.06 -37.19
C ALA A 66 0.15 -26.75 -37.75
N GLN A 67 1.48 -26.60 -37.75
CA GLN A 67 2.17 -25.37 -38.13
C GLN A 67 1.83 -24.89 -39.56
N GLU A 68 1.68 -25.83 -40.49
CA GLU A 68 1.38 -25.57 -41.91
C GLU A 68 0.04 -24.86 -42.11
N THR A 69 -0.97 -25.24 -41.33
CA THR A 69 -2.33 -24.70 -41.44
C THR A 69 -2.66 -23.65 -40.37
N GLY A 70 -1.81 -23.52 -39.35
CA GLY A 70 -2.05 -22.70 -38.17
C GLY A 70 -3.16 -23.22 -37.26
N VAL A 71 -3.68 -24.43 -37.51
CA VAL A 71 -4.75 -25.02 -36.70
C VAL A 71 -4.21 -25.49 -35.36
N LEU A 72 -4.80 -24.95 -34.28
CA LEU A 72 -4.48 -25.25 -32.90
C LEU A 72 -5.73 -25.77 -32.20
N GLU A 73 -5.75 -27.06 -31.89
CA GLU A 73 -6.77 -27.68 -31.05
C GLU A 73 -6.29 -27.68 -29.61
N ILE A 74 -7.13 -27.26 -28.65
CA ILE A 74 -6.77 -27.16 -27.24
C ILE A 74 -7.79 -27.82 -26.32
N ALA A 75 -7.28 -28.31 -25.20
CA ALA A 75 -8.03 -28.52 -23.97
C ALA A 75 -7.32 -27.80 -22.82
N TYR A 76 -7.92 -26.70 -22.36
CA TYR A 76 -7.46 -26.01 -21.15
C TYR A 76 -8.15 -26.61 -19.93
N HIS A 77 -7.36 -27.16 -19.02
CA HIS A 77 -7.82 -27.87 -17.84
C HIS A 77 -7.45 -27.08 -16.58
N HIS A 78 -8.41 -26.89 -15.69
CA HIS A 78 -8.19 -26.31 -14.37
C HIS A 78 -8.83 -27.18 -13.29
N SER A 79 -8.02 -27.61 -12.32
CA SER A 79 -8.47 -28.49 -11.23
C SER A 79 -8.64 -27.75 -9.90
N ASN A 80 -9.24 -28.43 -8.91
CA ASN A 80 -9.49 -27.92 -7.57
C ASN A 80 -10.38 -26.65 -7.54
N LEU A 81 -11.49 -26.70 -8.28
CA LEU A 81 -12.47 -25.63 -8.42
C LEU A 81 -13.80 -25.98 -7.75
N GLU A 82 -14.44 -24.96 -7.20
CA GLU A 82 -15.86 -25.04 -6.85
C GLU A 82 -16.72 -24.92 -8.11
N SER A 83 -17.94 -25.48 -8.07
CA SER A 83 -18.88 -25.37 -9.19
C SER A 83 -19.37 -23.94 -9.43
N SER A 84 -19.23 -23.06 -8.43
CA SER A 84 -19.50 -21.63 -8.47
C SER A 84 -18.29 -20.81 -8.94
N SER A 85 -17.47 -21.38 -9.81
CA SER A 85 -16.33 -20.70 -10.44
C SER A 85 -16.49 -20.66 -11.95
N TRP A 86 -15.98 -19.59 -12.57
CA TRP A 86 -15.71 -19.54 -14.00
C TRP A 86 -14.21 -19.72 -14.25
N ILE A 87 -13.85 -20.23 -15.42
CA ILE A 87 -12.48 -20.26 -15.89
C ILE A 87 -12.36 -19.59 -17.26
N SER A 88 -11.16 -19.12 -17.57
CA SER A 88 -10.84 -18.57 -18.87
C SER A 88 -9.40 -18.89 -19.27
N TRP A 89 -9.22 -19.15 -20.56
CA TRP A 89 -7.93 -19.22 -21.22
C TRP A 89 -7.95 -18.35 -22.46
N ALA A 90 -6.87 -17.62 -22.74
CA ALA A 90 -6.82 -16.67 -23.83
C ALA A 90 -5.46 -16.63 -24.50
N ILE A 91 -5.46 -16.29 -25.78
CA ILE A 91 -4.26 -15.86 -26.52
C ILE A 91 -4.29 -14.34 -26.63
N ASN A 92 -3.17 -13.67 -26.39
CA ASN A 92 -3.01 -12.26 -26.65
C ASN A 92 -2.03 -12.03 -27.81
N PRO A 93 -2.53 -11.69 -29.01
CA PRO A 93 -1.68 -11.45 -30.17
C PRO A 93 -0.97 -10.09 -30.14
N THR A 94 -1.43 -9.13 -29.32
CA THR A 94 -0.93 -7.74 -29.33
C THR A 94 -0.03 -7.41 -28.16
N SER A 95 -0.17 -8.11 -27.03
CA SER A 95 0.61 -7.86 -25.83
C SER A 95 0.80 -9.13 -25.00
N LYS A 96 1.50 -8.98 -23.86
CA LYS A 96 1.71 -10.05 -22.89
C LYS A 96 0.72 -10.03 -21.74
N GLY A 97 -0.22 -9.07 -21.71
CA GLY A 97 -1.12 -8.84 -20.56
C GLY A 97 -2.59 -9.13 -20.86
N MET A 98 -3.48 -8.73 -19.95
CA MET A 98 -4.93 -8.93 -20.06
C MET A 98 -5.57 -8.19 -21.26
N VAL A 99 -5.17 -6.93 -21.49
CA VAL A 99 -5.75 -6.11 -22.57
C VAL A 99 -5.23 -6.57 -23.94
N GLY A 100 -6.15 -6.83 -24.85
CA GLY A 100 -5.93 -7.42 -26.17
C GLY A 100 -6.17 -8.93 -26.23
N ALA A 101 -6.44 -9.57 -25.08
CA ALA A 101 -6.61 -11.01 -25.02
C ALA A 101 -7.90 -11.48 -25.72
N GLN A 102 -7.77 -12.56 -26.47
CA GLN A 102 -8.84 -13.26 -27.17
C GLN A 102 -9.21 -14.49 -26.35
N ALA A 103 -10.24 -14.36 -25.52
CA ALA A 103 -10.50 -15.30 -24.43
C ALA A 103 -11.59 -16.33 -24.79
N LEU A 104 -11.38 -17.54 -24.31
CA LEU A 104 -12.39 -18.56 -24.13
C LEU A 104 -12.82 -18.51 -22.66
N VAL A 105 -14.12 -18.52 -22.42
CA VAL A 105 -14.70 -18.43 -21.08
C VAL A 105 -15.64 -19.61 -20.90
N ALA A 106 -15.58 -20.24 -19.73
CA ALA A 106 -16.54 -21.26 -19.36
C ALA A 106 -16.98 -21.16 -17.91
N TYR A 107 -18.22 -21.55 -17.66
CA TYR A 107 -18.79 -21.68 -16.33
C TYR A 107 -19.96 -22.66 -16.36
N ARG A 108 -20.32 -23.21 -15.21
CA ARG A 108 -21.50 -24.07 -15.05
C ARG A 108 -22.70 -23.19 -14.69
N ASN A 109 -23.76 -23.23 -15.50
CA ASN A 109 -24.99 -22.50 -15.20
C ASN A 109 -25.53 -22.95 -13.83
N SER A 110 -25.77 -21.99 -12.93
CA SER A 110 -26.19 -22.27 -11.55
C SER A 110 -27.58 -22.91 -11.45
N THR A 111 -28.46 -22.63 -12.42
CA THR A 111 -29.84 -23.12 -12.46
C THR A 111 -29.99 -24.44 -13.21
N SER A 112 -29.49 -24.49 -14.45
CA SER A 112 -29.63 -25.69 -15.31
C SER A 112 -28.55 -26.73 -15.06
N GLY A 113 -27.45 -26.37 -14.41
CA GLY A 113 -26.29 -27.24 -14.20
C GLY A 113 -25.49 -27.55 -15.47
N VAL A 114 -25.86 -26.95 -16.62
CA VAL A 114 -25.21 -27.15 -17.92
C VAL A 114 -24.01 -26.22 -18.07
N MET A 115 -22.93 -26.72 -18.69
CA MET A 115 -21.77 -25.90 -19.02
C MET A 115 -22.09 -24.91 -20.14
N ARG A 116 -21.72 -23.65 -19.94
CA ARG A 116 -21.63 -22.65 -21.00
C ARG A 116 -20.17 -22.40 -21.31
N ALA A 117 -19.84 -22.39 -22.59
CA ALA A 117 -18.51 -22.07 -23.10
C ALA A 117 -18.66 -21.16 -24.32
N TYR A 118 -17.92 -20.06 -24.35
CA TYR A 118 -18.07 -19.05 -25.40
C TYR A 118 -16.81 -18.19 -25.51
N THR A 119 -16.73 -17.36 -26.54
CA THR A 119 -15.61 -16.46 -26.78
C THR A 119 -15.88 -15.06 -26.24
N SER A 120 -14.86 -14.38 -25.73
CA SER A 120 -14.94 -13.00 -25.25
C SER A 120 -13.67 -12.20 -25.54
N SER A 121 -13.82 -11.03 -26.14
CA SER A 121 -12.70 -10.13 -26.46
C SER A 121 -12.41 -9.20 -25.29
N ILE A 122 -11.15 -9.18 -24.82
CA ILE A 122 -10.75 -8.43 -23.63
C ILE A 122 -10.03 -7.15 -24.02
N ASN A 123 -10.77 -6.04 -24.08
CA ASN A 123 -10.24 -4.74 -24.53
C ASN A 123 -9.96 -3.75 -23.39
N SER A 124 -10.20 -4.14 -22.13
CA SER A 124 -9.94 -3.30 -20.96
C SER A 124 -9.61 -4.15 -19.72
N TYR A 125 -9.24 -3.50 -18.62
CA TYR A 125 -9.01 -4.15 -17.32
C TYR A 125 -10.30 -4.45 -16.53
N SER A 126 -11.46 -3.99 -17.02
CA SER A 126 -12.76 -4.23 -16.38
C SER A 126 -13.78 -4.76 -17.39
N PRO A 127 -13.49 -5.88 -18.09
CA PRO A 127 -14.42 -6.46 -19.03
C PRO A 127 -15.62 -7.06 -18.29
N MET A 128 -16.79 -7.05 -18.93
CA MET A 128 -17.96 -7.76 -18.45
C MET A 128 -17.99 -9.24 -18.85
N LEU A 129 -16.95 -9.73 -19.55
CA LEU A 129 -16.86 -11.08 -20.13
C LEU A 129 -18.10 -11.46 -20.94
N GLN A 130 -18.65 -10.49 -21.68
CA GLN A 130 -19.77 -10.71 -22.58
C GLN A 130 -19.31 -11.53 -23.79
N GLU A 131 -20.24 -12.34 -24.31
CA GLU A 131 -19.99 -13.11 -25.52
C GLU A 131 -19.76 -12.18 -26.71
N SER A 132 -18.64 -12.39 -27.40
CA SER A 132 -18.26 -11.58 -28.55
C SER A 132 -17.36 -12.38 -29.50
N PRO A 133 -17.37 -12.08 -30.80
CA PRO A 133 -16.41 -12.66 -31.72
C PRO A 133 -14.97 -12.24 -31.35
N LEU A 134 -14.01 -13.06 -31.79
CA LEU A 134 -12.58 -12.82 -31.63
C LEU A 134 -11.96 -12.40 -32.98
N SER A 135 -10.79 -11.78 -32.93
CA SER A 135 -9.99 -11.53 -34.13
C SER A 135 -9.41 -12.81 -34.73
N LEU A 136 -9.20 -13.83 -33.89
CA LEU A 136 -8.84 -15.18 -34.30
C LEU A 136 -10.11 -15.98 -34.58
N ARG A 137 -10.09 -16.81 -35.64
CA ARG A 137 -11.19 -17.73 -35.90
C ARG A 137 -11.14 -18.85 -34.87
N VAL A 138 -12.26 -19.06 -34.17
CA VAL A 138 -12.44 -20.12 -33.18
C VAL A 138 -13.68 -20.93 -33.50
N THR A 139 -13.57 -22.25 -33.43
CA THR A 139 -14.67 -23.21 -33.63
C THR A 139 -14.63 -24.29 -32.55
N GLN A 140 -15.69 -25.10 -32.48
CA GLN A 140 -15.78 -26.25 -31.56
C GLN A 140 -15.56 -25.88 -30.08
N VAL A 141 -16.05 -24.70 -29.68
CA VAL A 141 -15.98 -24.26 -28.28
C VAL A 141 -16.96 -25.07 -27.45
N SER A 142 -16.45 -25.79 -26.46
CA SER A 142 -17.27 -26.52 -25.48
C SER A 142 -16.56 -26.55 -24.13
N ALA A 143 -17.30 -26.93 -23.08
CA ALA A 143 -16.69 -27.14 -21.78
C ALA A 143 -17.36 -28.28 -21.02
N GLU A 144 -16.60 -28.87 -20.12
CA GLU A 144 -17.01 -29.97 -19.25
C GLU A 144 -16.65 -29.61 -17.79
N TYR A 145 -17.46 -30.07 -16.85
CA TYR A 145 -17.18 -29.92 -15.41
C TYR A 145 -17.54 -31.22 -14.67
N SER A 146 -16.56 -31.79 -13.98
CA SER A 146 -16.74 -33.01 -13.20
C SER A 146 -15.67 -33.08 -12.10
N ASN A 147 -16.01 -33.59 -10.92
CA ASN A 147 -15.07 -33.83 -9.81
C ASN A 147 -14.23 -32.61 -9.39
N GLY A 148 -14.79 -31.39 -9.48
CA GLY A 148 -14.07 -30.16 -9.13
C GLY A 148 -13.04 -29.74 -10.19
N GLU A 149 -13.12 -30.29 -11.39
CA GLU A 149 -12.28 -29.95 -12.52
C GLU A 149 -13.13 -29.38 -13.65
N MET A 150 -12.67 -28.30 -14.27
CA MET A 150 -13.32 -27.68 -15.41
C MET A 150 -12.36 -27.68 -16.60
N MET A 151 -12.90 -28.01 -17.77
CA MET A 151 -12.13 -28.07 -19.01
C MET A 151 -12.81 -27.29 -20.12
N ILE A 152 -12.05 -26.47 -20.83
CA ILE A 152 -12.47 -25.79 -22.06
C ILE A 152 -11.82 -26.50 -23.25
N PHE A 153 -12.63 -26.84 -24.25
CA PHE A 153 -12.16 -27.31 -25.55
C PHE A 153 -12.42 -26.24 -26.61
N ALA A 154 -11.49 -26.10 -27.56
CA ALA A 154 -11.69 -25.27 -28.74
C ALA A 154 -10.69 -25.60 -29.85
N THR A 155 -11.02 -25.20 -31.07
CA THR A 155 -10.13 -25.21 -32.22
C THR A 155 -9.93 -23.77 -32.71
N LEU A 156 -8.68 -23.31 -32.73
CA LEU A 156 -8.29 -21.97 -33.14
C LEU A 156 -7.52 -22.03 -34.45
N VAL A 157 -7.65 -21.00 -35.28
CA VAL A 157 -6.81 -20.81 -36.47
C VAL A 157 -5.90 -19.61 -36.23
N LEU A 158 -4.62 -19.88 -36.04
CA LEU A 158 -3.58 -18.87 -35.85
C LEU A 158 -3.04 -18.38 -37.20
N PRO A 159 -2.40 -17.20 -37.24
CA PRO A 159 -1.65 -16.79 -38.43
C PRO A 159 -0.63 -17.87 -38.84
N PRO A 160 -0.44 -18.12 -40.15
CA PRO A 160 0.52 -19.12 -40.61
C PRO A 160 1.92 -18.87 -40.04
N ASN A 161 2.66 -19.95 -39.76
CA ASN A 161 4.00 -19.91 -39.16
C ASN A 161 4.09 -19.32 -37.74
N THR A 162 2.98 -19.17 -37.02
CA THR A 162 3.01 -18.76 -35.60
C THR A 162 3.60 -19.86 -34.73
N THR A 163 4.84 -19.71 -34.28
CA THR A 163 5.47 -20.70 -33.38
C THR A 163 5.27 -20.37 -31.90
N VAL A 164 5.18 -19.08 -31.55
CA VAL A 164 5.06 -18.63 -30.16
C VAL A 164 3.82 -17.78 -29.99
N VAL A 165 3.05 -18.05 -28.94
CA VAL A 165 1.88 -17.25 -28.55
C VAL A 165 2.04 -16.72 -27.14
N ASN A 166 1.56 -15.51 -26.88
CA ASN A 166 1.36 -15.07 -25.50
C ASN A 166 -0.01 -15.58 -25.07
N HIS A 167 -0.07 -16.28 -23.95
CA HIS A 167 -1.32 -16.77 -23.39
C HIS A 167 -1.47 -16.33 -21.94
N LEU A 168 -2.70 -16.39 -21.46
CA LEU A 168 -3.05 -16.12 -20.09
C LEU A 168 -4.27 -16.93 -19.70
N TRP A 169 -4.38 -17.16 -18.40
CA TRP A 169 -5.48 -17.94 -17.83
C TRP A 169 -5.94 -17.31 -16.53
N GLN A 170 -7.20 -17.52 -16.19
CA GLN A 170 -7.81 -17.01 -14.96
C GLN A 170 -8.93 -17.93 -14.51
N ASP A 171 -9.23 -17.85 -13.21
CA ASP A 171 -10.45 -18.31 -12.59
C ASP A 171 -11.09 -17.16 -11.80
N GLY A 172 -12.38 -17.29 -11.49
CA GLY A 172 -13.03 -16.33 -10.62
C GLY A 172 -14.41 -16.76 -10.17
N PRO A 173 -15.02 -16.03 -9.22
CA PRO A 173 -16.29 -16.42 -8.64
C PRO A 173 -17.44 -16.19 -9.62
N LEU A 174 -18.32 -17.18 -9.75
CA LEU A 174 -19.63 -17.05 -10.38
C LEU A 174 -20.64 -16.54 -9.34
N LYS A 175 -21.19 -15.36 -9.57
CA LYS A 175 -22.18 -14.73 -8.68
C LYS A 175 -23.60 -15.09 -9.11
N GLU A 176 -24.56 -14.76 -8.26
CA GLU A 176 -25.99 -14.90 -8.52
C GLU A 176 -26.40 -14.33 -9.90
N GLY A 177 -27.29 -15.06 -10.58
CA GLY A 177 -27.69 -14.75 -11.95
C GLY A 177 -26.60 -15.04 -12.99
N ASP A 178 -25.71 -16.00 -12.70
CA ASP A 178 -24.58 -16.40 -13.55
C ASP A 178 -23.66 -15.22 -13.95
N ARG A 179 -23.51 -14.23 -13.06
CA ARG A 179 -22.66 -13.06 -13.30
C ARG A 179 -21.21 -13.39 -12.97
N LEU A 180 -20.32 -13.28 -13.95
CA LEU A 180 -18.90 -13.52 -13.74
C LEU A 180 -18.28 -12.41 -12.88
N GLY A 181 -17.83 -12.77 -11.69
CA GLY A 181 -17.15 -11.88 -10.77
C GLY A 181 -15.67 -11.70 -11.12
N MET A 182 -15.08 -10.61 -10.64
CA MET A 182 -13.66 -10.32 -10.82
C MET A 182 -12.79 -11.40 -10.15
N HIS A 183 -11.76 -11.88 -10.86
CA HIS A 183 -10.72 -12.75 -10.31
C HIS A 183 -9.88 -12.02 -9.24
N ALA A 184 -9.07 -12.76 -8.47
CA ALA A 184 -8.23 -12.11 -7.46
C ALA A 184 -7.17 -11.19 -8.11
N MET A 185 -6.92 -10.03 -7.50
CA MET A 185 -5.89 -9.06 -7.94
C MET A 185 -4.58 -9.21 -7.16
N SER A 186 -4.24 -10.44 -6.77
CA SER A 186 -3.05 -10.75 -5.97
C SER A 186 -2.60 -12.19 -6.20
N GLY A 187 -1.36 -12.51 -5.85
CA GLY A 187 -0.88 -13.88 -5.87
C GLY A 187 -0.82 -14.47 -7.27
N ASP A 188 -1.36 -15.67 -7.43
CA ASP A 188 -1.20 -16.51 -8.61
C ASP A 188 -1.98 -16.00 -9.83
N ASN A 189 -3.12 -15.36 -9.64
CA ASN A 189 -3.85 -14.69 -10.71
C ASN A 189 -2.98 -13.62 -11.42
N LEU A 190 -2.12 -12.88 -10.69
CA LEU A 190 -1.21 -11.90 -11.31
C LEU A 190 -0.03 -12.55 -12.06
N LYS A 191 0.22 -13.85 -11.85
CA LYS A 191 1.29 -14.63 -12.48
C LYS A 191 0.79 -15.50 -13.64
N SER A 192 -0.52 -15.53 -13.87
CA SER A 192 -1.18 -16.44 -14.82
C SER A 192 -1.10 -15.96 -16.27
N MET A 193 0.13 -15.70 -16.72
CA MET A 193 0.48 -15.23 -18.06
C MET A 193 1.87 -15.73 -18.44
N ALA A 194 2.01 -16.21 -19.68
CA ALA A 194 3.27 -16.72 -20.20
C ALA A 194 3.33 -16.65 -21.73
N SER A 195 4.52 -16.88 -22.29
CA SER A 195 4.70 -17.15 -23.71
C SER A 195 4.90 -18.66 -23.89
N LEU A 196 4.10 -19.27 -24.76
CA LEU A 196 4.12 -20.68 -25.08
C LEU A 196 4.70 -20.88 -26.47
N ASP A 197 5.75 -21.69 -26.58
CA ASP A 197 6.21 -22.24 -27.85
C ASP A 197 5.38 -23.48 -28.20
N LEU A 198 4.63 -23.40 -29.30
CA LEU A 198 3.69 -24.45 -29.73
C LEU A 198 4.40 -25.66 -30.35
N LEU A 199 5.67 -25.55 -30.73
CA LEU A 199 6.44 -26.67 -31.28
C LEU A 199 7.12 -27.47 -30.18
N SER A 200 7.71 -26.78 -29.20
CA SER A 200 8.40 -27.45 -28.09
C SER A 200 7.53 -27.69 -26.86
N GLY A 201 6.37 -27.02 -26.76
CA GLY A 201 5.55 -26.99 -25.54
C GLY A 201 6.19 -26.22 -24.39
N GLN A 202 7.32 -25.54 -24.63
CA GLN A 202 8.03 -24.80 -23.59
C GLN A 202 7.27 -23.54 -23.20
N VAL A 203 7.02 -23.39 -21.89
CA VAL A 203 6.44 -22.18 -21.32
C VAL A 203 7.53 -21.30 -20.76
N THR A 204 7.69 -20.14 -21.38
CA THR A 204 8.52 -19.08 -20.84
C THR A 204 7.62 -18.08 -20.14
N THR A 205 7.74 -17.98 -18.81
CA THR A 205 7.11 -16.87 -18.07
C THR A 205 7.35 -15.56 -18.80
N THR A 206 6.36 -14.69 -18.87
CA THR A 206 6.57 -13.30 -19.30
C THR A 206 7.32 -12.52 -18.21
N LYS A 207 8.54 -12.97 -17.89
CA LYS A 207 9.60 -12.29 -17.14
C LYS A 207 10.19 -11.13 -17.92
N SER A 208 9.51 -10.64 -18.97
CA SER A 208 9.67 -9.25 -19.39
C SER A 208 9.08 -8.35 -18.29
N VAL A 209 9.70 -8.46 -17.13
CA VAL A 209 9.73 -7.54 -16.05
C VAL A 209 10.08 -6.22 -16.69
N ASN A 210 9.07 -5.42 -16.99
CA ASN A 210 9.32 -4.05 -17.35
C ASN A 210 10.10 -3.46 -16.18
N ARG A 211 11.41 -3.27 -16.35
CA ARG A 211 12.33 -2.83 -15.29
C ARG A 211 11.79 -1.57 -14.63
N ASN A 212 11.13 -0.72 -15.43
CA ASN A 212 10.45 0.49 -14.97
C ASN A 212 9.28 0.17 -14.04
N MET A 213 8.47 -0.87 -14.33
CA MET A 213 7.37 -1.27 -13.46
C MET A 213 7.85 -1.83 -12.11
N LEU A 214 8.94 -2.61 -12.07
CA LEU A 214 9.52 -3.02 -10.78
C LEU A 214 10.03 -1.84 -9.99
N LEU A 215 10.75 -0.93 -10.65
CA LEU A 215 11.25 0.27 -10.01
C LEU A 215 10.09 1.10 -9.44
N VAL A 216 9.01 1.28 -10.20
CA VAL A 216 7.81 1.99 -9.73
C VAL A 216 7.17 1.27 -8.53
N LYS A 217 7.05 -0.06 -8.54
CA LYS A 217 6.54 -0.84 -7.39
C LYS A 217 7.41 -0.66 -6.15
N GLN A 218 8.74 -0.68 -6.32
CA GLN A 218 9.70 -0.48 -5.22
C GLN A 218 9.63 0.95 -4.68
N ILE A 219 9.62 1.97 -5.54
CA ILE A 219 9.46 3.38 -5.14
C ILE A 219 8.15 3.55 -4.38
N HIS A 220 7.03 3.05 -4.92
CA HIS A 220 5.73 3.11 -4.27
C HIS A 220 5.77 2.51 -2.86
N ALA A 221 6.33 1.32 -2.71
CA ALA A 221 6.40 0.62 -1.43
C ALA A 221 7.28 1.36 -0.42
N ILE A 222 8.49 1.76 -0.82
CA ILE A 222 9.46 2.42 0.07
C ILE A 222 8.96 3.80 0.47
N VAL A 223 8.52 4.62 -0.49
CA VAL A 223 8.02 5.98 -0.20
C VAL A 223 6.83 5.93 0.75
N ASN A 224 5.85 5.04 0.52
CA ASN A 224 4.70 4.96 1.42
C ASN A 224 5.05 4.41 2.81
N ALA A 225 5.98 3.46 2.91
CA ALA A 225 6.45 2.96 4.20
C ALA A 225 7.14 4.08 5.01
N LEU A 226 8.03 4.86 4.38
CA LEU A 226 8.70 5.99 5.02
C LEU A 226 7.69 7.11 5.37
N SER A 227 6.84 7.50 4.43
CA SER A 227 5.85 8.57 4.60
C SER A 227 4.80 8.23 5.65
N TRP A 228 3.96 7.24 5.38
CA TRP A 228 2.79 6.92 6.20
C TRP A 228 3.13 6.02 7.38
N GLY A 229 4.12 5.14 7.22
CA GLY A 229 4.50 4.15 8.23
C GLY A 229 5.52 4.64 9.26
N ILE A 230 6.31 5.69 8.97
CA ILE A 230 7.37 6.17 9.87
C ILE A 230 7.24 7.66 10.18
N LEU A 231 7.24 8.53 9.17
CA LEU A 231 7.18 9.98 9.37
C LEU A 231 5.88 10.43 10.06
N MET A 232 4.73 9.86 9.67
CA MET A 232 3.45 10.18 10.35
C MET A 232 3.47 9.78 11.84
N PRO A 233 3.81 8.53 12.22
CA PRO A 233 3.96 8.18 13.64
C PRO A 233 4.95 9.07 14.39
N ILE A 234 6.15 9.34 13.84
CA ILE A 234 7.14 10.19 14.50
C ILE A 234 6.58 11.61 14.74
N GLY A 235 5.90 12.19 13.75
CA GLY A 235 5.27 13.49 13.91
C GLY A 235 4.18 13.51 14.99
N VAL A 236 3.40 12.43 15.12
CA VAL A 236 2.40 12.27 16.20
C VAL A 236 3.08 12.13 17.56
N MET A 237 4.16 11.35 17.64
CA MET A 237 4.94 11.16 18.88
C MET A 237 5.58 12.46 19.36
N ALA A 238 6.09 13.29 18.45
CA ALA A 238 6.61 14.61 18.79
C ALA A 238 5.52 15.48 19.45
N ALA A 239 4.34 15.57 18.84
CA ALA A 239 3.21 16.32 19.38
C ALA A 239 2.68 15.75 20.72
N ARG A 240 2.72 14.43 20.90
CA ARG A 240 2.24 13.76 22.11
C ARG A 240 3.23 13.88 23.27
N TYR A 241 4.51 13.66 23.01
CA TYR A 241 5.50 13.45 24.06
C TYR A 241 6.39 14.66 24.33
N MET A 242 6.80 15.40 23.30
CA MET A 242 7.70 16.55 23.46
C MET A 242 6.95 17.80 23.97
N LYS A 243 5.67 17.94 23.64
CA LYS A 243 4.81 19.06 24.07
C LYS A 243 4.73 19.26 25.59
N ASN A 244 4.98 18.21 26.38
CA ASN A 244 4.89 18.27 27.84
C ASN A 244 6.17 18.82 28.52
N TYR A 245 7.15 19.25 27.74
CA TYR A 245 8.38 19.86 28.21
C TYR A 245 8.44 21.31 27.72
N GLU A 246 8.36 22.27 28.65
CA GLU A 246 8.34 23.70 28.34
C GLU A 246 9.58 24.14 27.55
N VAL A 247 10.75 23.54 27.83
CA VAL A 247 12.00 23.78 27.09
C VAL A 247 11.93 23.37 25.61
N LEU A 248 10.93 22.58 25.21
CA LEU A 248 10.70 22.14 23.83
C LEU A 248 9.52 22.86 23.18
N ASP A 249 8.88 23.83 23.82
CA ASP A 249 7.91 24.74 23.16
C ASP A 249 8.69 25.91 22.57
N PRO A 250 8.64 26.18 21.24
CA PRO A 250 7.76 25.61 20.21
C PRO A 250 8.37 24.46 19.37
N THR A 251 9.57 23.98 19.66
CA THR A 251 10.30 22.94 18.90
C THR A 251 9.45 21.69 18.58
N TRP A 252 8.68 21.18 19.54
CA TRP A 252 7.80 20.02 19.32
C TRP A 252 6.83 20.25 18.16
N PHE A 253 6.35 21.48 18.00
CA PHE A 253 5.36 21.85 16.99
C PHE A 253 6.01 21.90 15.61
N TYR A 254 7.23 22.43 15.50
CA TYR A 254 7.97 22.41 14.25
C TYR A 254 8.33 21.00 13.80
N ILE A 255 8.81 20.14 14.71
CA ILE A 255 9.11 18.74 14.38
C ILE A 255 7.84 18.02 13.92
N HIS A 256 6.73 18.20 14.63
CA HIS A 256 5.44 17.66 14.23
C HIS A 256 5.05 18.10 12.80
N VAL A 257 5.09 19.41 12.52
CA VAL A 257 4.71 19.94 11.20
C VAL A 257 5.63 19.43 10.11
N VAL A 258 6.96 19.47 10.31
CA VAL A 258 7.95 19.03 9.31
C VAL A 258 7.77 17.54 8.98
N CYS A 259 7.68 16.66 9.99
CA CYS A 259 7.49 15.23 9.74
C CYS A 259 6.19 14.96 8.97
N GLN A 260 5.09 15.63 9.35
CA GLN A 260 3.77 15.43 8.74
C GLN A 260 3.70 15.97 7.31
N THR A 261 4.21 17.17 7.05
CA THR A 261 4.17 17.76 5.71
C THR A 261 5.13 17.05 4.76
N THR A 262 6.36 16.75 5.20
CA THR A 262 7.30 15.95 4.40
C THR A 262 6.74 14.57 4.11
N GLY A 263 6.17 13.89 5.11
CA GLY A 263 5.52 12.59 4.94
C GLY A 263 4.37 12.67 3.92
N TYR A 264 3.47 13.64 4.08
CA TYR A 264 2.30 13.81 3.21
C TYR A 264 2.70 14.08 1.76
N PHE A 265 3.55 15.07 1.50
CA PHE A 265 3.91 15.46 0.13
C PHE A 265 4.79 14.40 -0.56
N SER A 266 5.71 13.76 0.16
CA SER A 266 6.47 12.63 -0.38
C SER A 266 5.54 11.47 -0.74
N GLY A 267 4.57 11.18 0.14
CA GLY A 267 3.52 10.19 -0.11
C GLY A 267 2.65 10.57 -1.31
N LEU A 268 2.33 11.86 -1.47
CA LEU A 268 1.49 12.33 -2.57
C LEU A 268 2.20 12.16 -3.92
N ILE A 269 3.45 12.63 -4.02
CA ILE A 269 4.20 12.59 -5.27
C ILE A 269 4.68 11.17 -5.57
N GLY A 270 5.43 10.57 -4.66
CA GLY A 270 6.07 9.27 -4.86
C GLY A 270 5.18 8.07 -4.54
N GLY A 271 4.14 8.24 -3.71
CA GLY A 271 3.19 7.17 -3.35
C GLY A 271 1.93 7.16 -4.22
N LEU A 272 1.15 8.25 -4.25
CA LEU A 272 -0.07 8.34 -5.07
C LEU A 272 0.26 8.44 -6.56
N GLY A 273 1.26 9.24 -6.93
CA GLY A 273 1.68 9.37 -8.33
C GLY A 273 2.08 8.03 -8.95
N THR A 274 2.90 7.24 -8.25
CA THR A 274 3.25 5.88 -8.67
C THR A 274 2.06 4.91 -8.63
N ALA A 275 1.16 5.04 -7.66
CA ALA A 275 -0.06 4.25 -7.61
C ALA A 275 -0.96 4.47 -8.83
N ILE A 276 -1.15 5.73 -9.25
CA ILE A 276 -1.92 6.07 -10.46
C ILE A 276 -1.25 5.48 -11.71
N TYR A 277 0.08 5.60 -11.80
CA TYR A 277 0.85 4.98 -12.89
C TYR A 277 0.63 3.46 -12.94
N MET A 278 0.78 2.77 -11.80
CA MET A 278 0.55 1.32 -11.73
C MET A 278 -0.90 0.97 -12.07
N ALA A 279 -1.88 1.71 -11.56
CA ALA A 279 -3.31 1.46 -11.82
C ALA A 279 -3.70 1.62 -13.29
N ARG A 280 -2.97 2.44 -14.07
CA ARG A 280 -3.14 2.55 -15.53
C ARG A 280 -2.57 1.35 -16.28
N HIS A 281 -1.45 0.78 -15.80
CA HIS A 281 -0.72 -0.27 -16.50
C HIS A 281 -1.02 -1.69 -15.99
N THR A 282 -1.68 -1.83 -14.85
CA THR A 282 -2.01 -3.13 -14.24
C THR A 282 -3.51 -3.35 -14.08
N GLY A 283 -4.31 -2.29 -14.22
CA GLY A 283 -5.75 -2.35 -13.96
C GLY A 283 -6.16 -2.38 -12.48
N MET A 284 -5.20 -2.46 -11.55
CA MET A 284 -5.49 -2.55 -10.11
C MET A 284 -6.03 -1.22 -9.53
N ARG A 285 -7.30 -0.94 -9.77
CA ARG A 285 -7.97 0.30 -9.33
C ARG A 285 -8.83 0.11 -8.08
N THR A 286 -9.48 -1.06 -7.96
CA THR A 286 -10.57 -1.29 -7.00
C THR A 286 -10.23 -2.33 -5.94
N THR A 287 -9.00 -2.31 -5.43
CA THR A 287 -8.61 -3.13 -4.27
C THR A 287 -8.96 -2.41 -2.97
N LEU A 288 -9.11 -3.17 -1.87
CA LEU A 288 -9.22 -2.55 -0.54
C LEU A 288 -8.02 -1.63 -0.23
N HIS A 289 -6.82 -2.01 -0.66
CA HIS A 289 -5.59 -1.23 -0.48
C HIS A 289 -5.65 0.14 -1.20
N THR A 290 -6.18 0.17 -2.43
CA THR A 290 -6.30 1.41 -3.21
C THR A 290 -7.37 2.33 -2.61
N VAL A 291 -8.51 1.78 -2.15
CA VAL A 291 -9.55 2.57 -1.48
C VAL A 291 -9.02 3.19 -0.19
N ILE A 292 -8.37 2.40 0.67
CA ILE A 292 -7.78 2.92 1.92
C ILE A 292 -6.67 3.93 1.61
N GLY A 293 -5.85 3.67 0.60
CA GLY A 293 -4.82 4.60 0.13
C GLY A 293 -5.39 5.98 -0.23
N LEU A 294 -6.48 6.02 -1.01
CA LEU A 294 -7.15 7.28 -1.36
C LEU A 294 -7.76 7.97 -0.13
N LEU A 295 -8.35 7.21 0.80
CA LEU A 295 -8.86 7.74 2.07
C LEU A 295 -7.74 8.37 2.92
N LEU A 296 -6.55 7.75 2.97
CA LEU A 296 -5.40 8.30 3.68
C LEU A 296 -4.98 9.66 3.11
N PHE A 297 -4.93 9.81 1.78
CA PHE A 297 -4.62 11.11 1.15
C PHE A 297 -5.70 12.16 1.47
N ALA A 298 -6.98 11.81 1.38
CA ALA A 298 -8.06 12.72 1.72
C ALA A 298 -8.01 13.17 3.20
N LEU A 299 -7.88 12.22 4.14
CA LEU A 299 -7.79 12.51 5.57
C LEU A 299 -6.51 13.29 5.92
N GLY A 300 -5.38 12.95 5.32
CA GLY A 300 -4.11 13.68 5.50
C GLY A 300 -4.19 15.12 5.00
N PHE A 301 -4.85 15.36 3.86
CA PHE A 301 -5.09 16.72 3.38
C PHE A 301 -5.96 17.53 4.34
N LEU A 302 -7.04 16.92 4.85
CA LEU A 302 -7.91 17.55 5.83
C LEU A 302 -7.16 17.87 7.14
N GLN A 303 -6.19 17.04 7.55
CA GLN A 303 -5.30 17.35 8.68
C GLN A 303 -4.46 18.61 8.41
N ILE A 304 -3.90 18.78 7.21
CA ILE A 304 -3.16 19.98 6.83
C ILE A 304 -4.08 21.21 6.82
N LEU A 305 -5.27 21.11 6.22
CA LEU A 305 -6.24 22.21 6.20
C LEU A 305 -6.69 22.61 7.61
N SER A 306 -6.79 21.64 8.52
CA SER A 306 -7.13 21.91 9.92
C SER A 306 -6.15 22.88 10.59
N LEU A 307 -4.89 22.96 10.13
CA LEU A 307 -3.92 23.93 10.66
C LEU A 307 -4.36 25.38 10.39
N LYS A 308 -4.95 25.67 9.22
CA LYS A 308 -5.47 27.02 8.92
C LYS A 308 -6.66 27.40 9.80
N ALA A 309 -7.48 26.41 10.17
CA ALA A 309 -8.65 26.59 11.04
C ALA A 309 -8.29 26.51 12.54
N ARG A 310 -7.00 26.47 12.90
CA ARG A 310 -6.52 26.25 14.26
C ARG A 310 -6.77 27.48 15.15
N PRO A 311 -7.67 27.42 16.15
CA PRO A 311 -7.93 28.56 17.04
C PRO A 311 -6.78 28.80 18.03
N ASN A 312 -6.71 30.03 18.57
CA ASN A 312 -5.82 30.40 19.67
C ASN A 312 -6.05 29.52 20.91
N LYS A 313 -5.00 29.38 21.75
CA LYS A 313 -5.00 28.44 22.90
C LYS A 313 -6.18 28.68 23.86
N ASP A 314 -6.59 29.94 24.04
CA ASP A 314 -7.66 30.34 24.98
C ASP A 314 -9.05 30.43 24.33
N HIS A 315 -9.16 30.17 23.02
CA HIS A 315 -10.42 30.28 22.30
C HIS A 315 -11.36 29.11 22.63
N LYS A 316 -12.67 29.36 22.85
CA LYS A 316 -13.68 28.33 23.17
C LYS A 316 -13.69 27.14 22.19
N TYR A 317 -13.56 27.42 20.89
CA TYR A 317 -13.51 26.37 19.84
C TYR A 317 -12.21 25.55 19.79
N ARG A 318 -11.16 25.94 20.54
CA ARG A 318 -9.89 25.20 20.61
C ARG A 318 -10.08 23.74 21.00
N LYS A 319 -11.03 23.46 21.92
CA LYS A 319 -11.34 22.10 22.40
C LYS A 319 -11.87 21.20 21.28
N TYR A 320 -12.81 21.69 20.48
CA TYR A 320 -13.38 20.94 19.35
C TYR A 320 -12.36 20.71 18.24
N TRP A 321 -11.54 21.74 17.95
CA TRP A 321 -10.43 21.59 17.01
C TRP A 321 -9.44 20.51 17.47
N ASN A 322 -9.04 20.51 18.75
CA ASN A 322 -8.15 19.48 19.29
C ASN A 322 -8.78 18.09 19.20
N TRP A 323 -10.08 17.95 19.50
CA TRP A 323 -10.80 16.69 19.41
C TRP A 323 -10.81 16.14 17.98
N TYR A 324 -11.19 16.98 17.00
CA TYR A 324 -11.19 16.63 15.59
C TYR A 324 -9.78 16.24 15.11
N HIS A 325 -8.81 17.13 15.35
CA HIS A 325 -7.44 16.96 14.87
C HIS A 325 -6.80 15.68 15.44
N HIS A 326 -6.93 15.44 16.74
CA HIS A 326 -6.39 14.21 17.34
C HIS A 326 -7.11 12.95 16.86
N THR A 327 -8.44 12.96 16.80
CA THR A 327 -9.22 11.77 16.39
C THR A 327 -8.89 11.37 14.96
N MET A 328 -8.93 12.33 14.03
CA MET A 328 -8.58 12.09 12.64
C MET A 328 -7.10 11.70 12.48
N GLY A 329 -6.19 12.33 13.23
CA GLY A 329 -4.77 11.96 13.24
C GLY A 329 -4.55 10.50 13.64
N TYR A 330 -5.20 10.01 14.71
CA TYR A 330 -5.08 8.61 15.11
C TYR A 330 -5.71 7.63 14.11
N ILE A 331 -6.85 7.99 13.51
CA ILE A 331 -7.45 7.19 12.43
C ILE A 331 -6.47 7.04 11.25
N VAL A 332 -5.82 8.12 10.84
CA VAL A 332 -4.80 8.10 9.79
C VAL A 332 -3.65 7.16 10.15
N ILE A 333 -3.13 7.18 11.39
CA ILE A 333 -2.06 6.27 11.82
C ILE A 333 -2.50 4.81 11.73
N VAL A 334 -3.67 4.46 12.27
CA VAL A 334 -4.18 3.08 12.26
C VAL A 334 -4.40 2.59 10.82
N LEU A 335 -5.05 3.39 9.98
CA LEU A 335 -5.27 3.06 8.57
C LEU A 335 -3.95 2.94 7.79
N SER A 336 -2.95 3.77 8.10
CA SER A 336 -1.63 3.72 7.46
C SER A 336 -0.93 2.39 7.72
N ILE A 337 -0.91 1.95 8.98
CA ILE A 337 -0.30 0.67 9.36
C ILE A 337 -1.01 -0.48 8.67
N TYR A 338 -2.34 -0.53 8.74
CA TYR A 338 -3.13 -1.57 8.09
C TYR A 338 -2.92 -1.59 6.57
N ASN A 339 -2.90 -0.41 5.93
CA ASN A 339 -2.77 -0.31 4.49
C ASN A 339 -1.39 -0.75 3.97
N ILE A 340 -0.32 -0.51 4.74
CA ILE A 340 1.03 -0.99 4.43
C ILE A 340 1.06 -2.53 4.46
N TYR A 341 0.47 -3.17 5.47
CA TYR A 341 0.37 -4.64 5.48
C TYR A 341 -0.46 -5.19 4.32
N LYS A 342 -1.56 -4.51 3.94
CA LYS A 342 -2.31 -4.87 2.74
C LYS A 342 -1.45 -4.72 1.48
N GLY A 343 -0.66 -3.66 1.35
CA GLY A 343 0.29 -3.49 0.25
C GLY A 343 1.35 -4.59 0.20
N LEU A 344 1.96 -4.94 1.34
CA LEU A 344 2.93 -6.03 1.46
C LEU A 344 2.32 -7.40 1.11
N SER A 345 1.03 -7.61 1.41
CA SER A 345 0.32 -8.84 1.02
C SER A 345 0.09 -8.96 -0.49
N ILE A 346 -0.11 -7.84 -1.19
CA ILE A 346 -0.27 -7.80 -2.65
C ILE A 346 1.09 -7.96 -3.34
N LEU A 347 2.12 -7.26 -2.86
CA LEU A 347 3.44 -7.25 -3.47
C LEU A 347 4.20 -8.58 -3.28
N GLN A 348 3.92 -9.31 -2.19
CA GLN A 348 4.60 -10.55 -1.82
C GLN A 348 6.15 -10.49 -1.92
N PRO A 349 6.83 -9.46 -1.37
CA PRO A 349 8.27 -9.23 -1.61
C PRO A 349 9.20 -10.17 -0.80
N GLY A 350 8.66 -11.17 -0.10
CA GLY A 350 9.37 -12.00 0.88
C GLY A 350 9.02 -11.64 2.34
N SER A 351 9.33 -12.55 3.27
CA SER A 351 9.05 -12.39 4.70
C SER A 351 9.83 -11.25 5.35
N ILE A 352 11.05 -10.97 4.87
CA ILE A 352 11.96 -9.95 5.41
C ILE A 352 11.31 -8.56 5.49
N TRP A 353 10.60 -8.13 4.44
CA TRP A 353 9.95 -6.82 4.43
C TRP A 353 8.82 -6.70 5.46
N LYS A 354 8.05 -7.77 5.64
CA LYS A 354 7.00 -7.82 6.67
C LYS A 354 7.65 -7.78 8.06
N ILE A 355 8.66 -8.61 8.29
CA ILE A 355 9.42 -8.65 9.55
C ILE A 355 10.01 -7.27 9.87
N ALA A 356 10.70 -6.65 8.92
CA ALA A 356 11.33 -5.34 9.11
C ALA A 356 10.29 -4.27 9.51
N TYR A 357 9.17 -4.18 8.79
CA TYR A 357 8.13 -3.21 9.11
C TYR A 357 7.45 -3.52 10.45
N THR A 358 7.21 -4.79 10.77
CA THR A 358 6.69 -5.23 12.08
C THR A 358 7.63 -4.83 13.21
N THR A 359 8.94 -5.03 13.05
CA THR A 359 9.94 -4.62 14.05
C THR A 359 9.89 -3.10 14.26
N ILE A 360 9.84 -2.30 13.19
CA ILE A 360 9.78 -0.83 13.28
C ILE A 360 8.53 -0.38 14.06
N ILE A 361 7.35 -0.91 13.73
CA ILE A 361 6.12 -0.49 14.40
C ILE A 361 6.06 -0.98 15.86
N CYS A 362 6.61 -2.15 16.16
CA CYS A 362 6.77 -2.64 17.53
C CYS A 362 7.71 -1.75 18.35
N CYS A 363 8.82 -1.29 17.78
CA CYS A 363 9.74 -0.34 18.43
C CYS A 363 9.04 0.99 18.72
N ILE A 364 8.30 1.54 17.75
CA ILE A 364 7.50 2.77 17.92
C ILE A 364 6.46 2.60 19.03
N ALA A 365 5.74 1.46 19.04
CA ALA A 365 4.72 1.16 20.05
C ALA A 365 5.33 0.98 21.44
N ALA A 366 6.44 0.24 21.57
CA ALA A 366 7.16 0.06 22.82
C ALA A 366 7.66 1.40 23.37
N PHE A 367 8.22 2.26 22.52
CA PHE A 367 8.59 3.61 22.90
C PHE A 367 7.39 4.43 23.40
N ALA A 368 6.27 4.39 22.68
CA ALA A 368 5.05 5.08 23.08
C ALA A 368 4.57 4.61 24.47
N VAL A 369 4.56 3.29 24.72
CA VAL A 369 4.21 2.72 26.03
C VAL A 369 5.16 3.21 27.13
N VAL A 370 6.48 3.17 26.91
CA VAL A 370 7.46 3.69 27.88
C VAL A 370 7.19 5.16 28.18
N MET A 371 6.95 5.97 27.15
CA MET A 371 6.67 7.40 27.32
C MET A 371 5.34 7.66 28.03
N GLU A 372 4.29 6.87 27.80
CA GLU A 372 3.03 6.96 28.55
C GLU A 372 3.25 6.62 30.03
N ILE A 373 4.04 5.58 30.35
CA ILE A 373 4.39 5.23 31.74
C ILE A 373 5.14 6.36 32.44
N LEU A 374 6.14 6.96 31.77
CA LEU A 374 6.92 8.06 32.33
C LEU A 374 6.06 9.31 32.56
N GLN A 375 5.16 9.63 31.62
CA GLN A 375 4.24 10.76 31.76
C GLN A 375 3.19 10.51 32.85
N PHE A 376 2.70 9.27 32.98
CA PHE A 376 1.79 8.87 34.04
C PHE A 376 2.45 9.01 35.41
N LYS A 377 3.67 8.48 35.58
CA LYS A 377 4.46 8.64 36.82
C LYS A 377 4.68 10.11 37.19
N LYS A 378 5.04 10.96 36.21
CA LYS A 378 5.20 12.42 36.43
C LYS A 378 3.89 13.09 36.85
N ARG A 379 2.75 12.70 36.27
CA ARG A 379 1.43 13.22 36.65
C ARG A 379 1.04 12.78 38.07
N TRP A 380 1.24 11.51 38.41
CA TRP A 380 0.97 10.96 39.73
C TRP A 380 1.85 11.58 40.82
N ALA A 381 3.16 11.73 40.59
CA ALA A 381 4.05 12.40 41.54
C ALA A 381 3.59 13.83 41.85
N ARG A 382 3.19 14.62 40.84
CA ARG A 382 2.67 15.98 41.06
C ARG A 382 1.39 16.00 41.89
N LEU A 383 0.51 15.02 41.73
CA LEU A 383 -0.71 14.91 42.54
C LEU A 383 -0.41 14.57 44.00
N PHE A 384 0.55 13.68 44.26
CA PHE A 384 0.98 13.38 45.64
C PHE A 384 1.64 14.57 46.31
N PHE A 385 2.57 15.27 45.63
CA PHE A 385 3.21 16.48 46.17
C PHE A 385 2.22 17.63 46.38
N LYS A 386 1.19 17.75 45.53
CA LYS A 386 0.13 18.72 45.72
C LYS A 386 -0.72 18.35 46.95
N LYS A 387 -1.15 17.09 47.05
CA LYS A 387 -1.91 16.60 48.20
C LYS A 387 -1.17 16.77 49.51
N SER A 388 0.14 16.53 49.57
CA SER A 388 0.93 16.75 50.79
C SER A 388 0.99 18.22 51.18
N LYS A 389 1.09 19.14 50.21
CA LYS A 389 1.04 20.59 50.48
C LYS A 389 -0.33 21.08 50.92
N ASP A 390 -1.40 20.53 50.33
CA ASP A 390 -2.77 20.86 50.70
C ASP A 390 -3.10 20.37 52.13
N VAL A 391 -2.57 19.19 52.54
CA VAL A 391 -2.70 18.68 53.92
C VAL A 391 -1.90 19.51 54.93
N GLU A 392 -0.67 19.91 54.60
CA GLU A 392 0.15 20.79 55.45
C GLU A 392 -0.51 22.17 55.65
N ALA A 393 -1.18 22.69 54.62
CA ALA A 393 -1.86 23.99 54.68
C ALA A 393 -3.17 23.97 55.48
N ASP A 394 -3.80 22.80 55.65
CA ASP A 394 -5.07 22.62 56.38
C ASP A 394 -4.86 22.19 57.84
N GLN A 395 -3.65 21.81 58.24
CA GLN A 395 -3.36 21.60 59.66
C GLN A 395 -3.53 22.93 60.40
N PRO A 396 -4.40 22.99 61.43
CA PRO A 396 -4.54 24.19 62.23
C PRO A 396 -3.18 24.50 62.82
N THR A 397 -2.71 25.73 62.60
CA THR A 397 -1.59 26.27 63.37
C THR A 397 -2.04 26.25 64.82
N VAL A 398 -1.71 25.18 65.55
CA VAL A 398 -1.76 25.19 67.00
C VAL A 398 -0.69 26.20 67.38
N SER A 399 -1.12 27.43 67.57
CA SER A 399 -0.39 28.42 68.32
C SER A 399 -0.27 27.86 69.73
N VAL A 400 0.75 27.03 69.94
CA VAL A 400 1.44 27.00 71.23
C VAL A 400 2.14 28.35 71.31
N ASP A 401 1.33 29.37 71.58
CA ASP A 401 1.82 30.57 72.23
C ASP A 401 2.47 30.12 73.53
N VAL A 402 3.48 30.87 73.97
CA VAL A 402 4.20 30.71 75.24
C VAL A 402 5.55 29.96 75.10
N ILE A 403 6.57 30.79 74.88
CA ILE A 403 7.97 30.68 75.36
C ILE A 403 8.91 29.82 74.50
N GLY A 404 9.51 30.47 73.50
CA GLY A 404 10.69 29.96 72.81
C GLY A 404 11.38 31.00 71.92
N GLU A 405 11.08 32.29 72.07
CA GLU A 405 11.67 33.36 71.25
C GLU A 405 13.18 33.53 71.46
N THR A 406 13.76 32.89 72.47
CA THR A 406 15.20 32.90 72.71
C THR A 406 15.99 31.88 71.90
N GLU A 407 15.41 30.78 71.38
CA GLU A 407 16.20 29.79 70.63
C GLU A 407 16.31 30.06 69.12
N LYS A 408 15.40 30.85 68.53
CA LYS A 408 15.49 31.19 67.10
C LYS A 408 16.61 32.19 66.78
N ALA A 409 17.05 32.97 67.77
CA ALA A 409 18.15 33.91 67.60
C ALA A 409 19.52 33.21 67.55
N GLU A 410 19.72 32.12 68.29
CA GLU A 410 21.01 31.44 68.29
C GLU A 410 21.21 30.51 67.09
N ARG A 411 20.15 29.89 66.55
CA ARG A 411 20.31 29.01 65.38
C ARG A 411 20.69 29.75 64.09
N LYS A 412 20.43 31.07 64.01
CA LYS A 412 20.90 31.89 62.87
C LYS A 412 22.40 32.21 62.93
N LYS A 413 23.07 32.06 64.08
CA LYS A 413 24.52 32.28 64.18
C LYS A 413 25.36 31.07 63.80
N ALA A 414 24.79 29.86 63.75
CA ALA A 414 25.55 28.63 63.49
C ALA A 414 25.59 28.21 62.00
N SER A 415 24.79 28.81 61.12
CA SER A 415 24.84 28.47 59.68
C SER A 415 25.70 29.49 58.94
N GLY A 416 27.02 29.26 58.94
CA GLY A 416 27.95 29.93 58.03
C GLY A 416 27.51 29.69 56.59
N GLY A 417 26.82 30.68 56.02
CA GLY A 417 26.38 30.65 54.63
C GLY A 417 27.59 30.79 53.72
N ILE A 418 27.91 29.73 52.98
CA ILE A 418 28.88 29.76 51.90
C ILE A 418 28.23 30.51 50.73
N GLU A 419 28.66 31.76 50.53
CA GLU A 419 28.27 32.59 49.41
C GLU A 419 29.06 32.17 48.16
N ILE A 420 28.46 31.32 47.33
CA ILE A 420 29.05 30.92 46.04
C ILE A 420 28.70 32.02 45.04
N GLN A 421 29.68 32.89 44.76
CA GLN A 421 29.65 33.85 43.67
C GLN A 421 29.70 33.11 42.34
N ILE A 422 28.56 33.09 41.63
CA ILE A 422 28.47 32.55 40.26
C ILE A 422 28.69 33.72 39.31
N GLU A 423 29.91 33.85 38.78
CA GLU A 423 30.22 34.78 37.71
C GLU A 423 29.47 34.38 36.43
N ASN A 424 28.62 35.28 35.96
CA ASN A 424 27.87 35.16 34.71
C ASN A 424 28.82 35.28 33.51
N TYR A 425 29.33 34.17 33.01
CA TYR A 425 30.13 34.14 31.78
C TYR A 425 29.23 34.20 30.53
N ASN A 426 29.18 35.37 29.89
CA ASN A 426 28.47 35.62 28.63
C ASN A 426 29.22 34.95 27.45
N ILE A 427 28.83 33.73 27.07
CA ILE A 427 29.32 33.11 25.82
C ILE A 427 28.38 33.46 24.68
N THR A 428 28.75 34.51 23.94
CA THR A 428 28.33 34.73 22.56
C THR A 428 28.93 33.64 21.67
N LYS A 429 28.18 32.56 21.41
CA LYS A 429 28.52 31.61 20.34
C LYS A 429 27.53 31.75 19.19
N ASN A 430 28.04 32.39 18.14
CA ASN A 430 27.60 32.30 16.76
C ASN A 430 27.22 30.86 16.41
N PHE A 431 25.92 30.55 16.37
CA PHE A 431 25.43 29.34 15.74
C PHE A 431 24.91 29.73 14.35
N MET A 432 25.81 29.65 13.36
CA MET A 432 25.47 29.79 11.95
C MET A 432 24.50 28.67 11.57
N ILE A 433 23.29 29.05 11.19
CA ILE A 433 22.32 28.18 10.53
C ILE A 433 22.84 27.97 9.09
N PRO A 434 23.00 26.72 8.61
CA PRO A 434 23.45 26.48 7.25
C PRO A 434 22.40 27.01 6.27
N SER A 435 22.81 27.98 5.46
CA SER A 435 22.04 28.52 4.35
C SER A 435 21.62 27.39 3.42
N VAL A 436 20.31 27.19 3.32
CA VAL A 436 19.67 26.30 2.36
C VAL A 436 20.08 26.74 0.96
N PHE A 437 20.79 25.86 0.24
CA PHE A 437 21.17 26.04 -1.17
C PHE A 437 19.91 26.31 -2.01
N VAL A 438 19.70 27.57 -2.39
CA VAL A 438 18.77 27.93 -3.45
C VAL A 438 19.48 27.63 -4.76
N ILE A 439 19.14 26.49 -5.36
CA ILE A 439 19.57 26.14 -6.72
C ILE A 439 18.79 27.07 -7.67
N SER A 440 19.45 28.13 -8.13
CA SER A 440 18.95 28.99 -9.20
C SER A 440 18.94 28.22 -10.51
N TYR A 441 17.76 27.91 -11.02
CA TYR A 441 17.59 27.44 -12.40
C TYR A 441 17.60 28.65 -13.36
N PRO A 442 18.27 28.55 -14.52
CA PRO A 442 18.21 29.60 -15.54
C PRO A 442 16.79 29.73 -16.09
N HIS A 443 16.28 30.96 -16.11
CA HIS A 443 15.07 31.35 -16.81
C HIS A 443 15.23 31.08 -18.32
N THR A 444 14.70 29.97 -18.82
CA THR A 444 14.39 29.83 -20.25
C THR A 444 12.92 30.13 -20.45
N SER A 445 12.65 31.26 -21.12
CA SER A 445 11.31 31.71 -21.49
C SER A 445 10.59 30.64 -22.33
N PRO A 446 9.33 30.29 -21.99
CA PRO A 446 8.56 29.33 -22.77
C PRO A 446 8.13 29.94 -24.12
N PRO A 447 8.04 29.15 -25.22
CA PRO A 447 7.60 29.64 -26.52
C PRO A 447 6.12 30.03 -26.51
N LEU A 448 5.81 31.16 -27.13
CA LEU A 448 4.45 31.64 -27.45
C LEU A 448 3.72 30.58 -28.30
N LEU A 449 2.79 29.84 -27.67
CA LEU A 449 1.82 29.01 -28.38
C LEU A 449 0.76 29.91 -29.01
N ALA A 450 0.83 30.05 -30.34
CA ALA A 450 -0.19 30.67 -31.14
C ALA A 450 -1.49 29.85 -31.07
N PHE A 451 -2.55 30.46 -30.55
CA PHE A 451 -3.90 29.90 -30.58
C PHE A 451 -4.41 29.93 -32.02
N HIS A 452 -4.45 28.77 -32.67
CA HIS A 452 -5.21 28.60 -33.91
C HIS A 452 -6.69 28.37 -33.57
N SER A 453 -7.52 29.33 -33.96
CA SER A 453 -8.97 29.27 -33.90
C SER A 453 -9.50 28.15 -34.80
N TYR A 454 -10.01 27.09 -34.19
CA TYR A 454 -10.72 26.01 -34.88
C TYR A 454 -12.09 26.51 -35.35
N HIS A 455 -12.28 26.59 -36.67
CA HIS A 455 -13.59 26.78 -37.30
C HIS A 455 -14.41 25.49 -37.18
N HIS A 456 -15.61 25.59 -36.62
CA HIS A 456 -16.61 24.52 -36.62
C HIS A 456 -17.17 24.32 -38.04
N PRO A 457 -17.28 23.08 -38.54
CA PRO A 457 -17.96 22.80 -39.80
C PRO A 457 -19.47 22.95 -39.63
N SER A 458 -20.10 23.72 -40.51
CA SER A 458 -21.55 23.83 -40.65
C SER A 458 -22.12 22.53 -41.24
N THR A 459 -22.82 21.75 -40.42
CA THR A 459 -23.66 20.64 -40.89
C THR A 459 -24.94 21.19 -41.51
N SER A 460 -25.09 21.08 -42.83
CA SER A 460 -26.35 21.28 -43.52
C SER A 460 -27.28 20.08 -43.27
N ILE A 461 -28.43 20.34 -42.66
CA ILE A 461 -29.51 19.37 -42.55
C ILE A 461 -30.38 19.58 -43.79
N ALA A 462 -30.24 18.68 -44.78
CA ALA A 462 -31.16 18.60 -45.91
C ALA A 462 -32.46 17.97 -45.42
N ALA A 463 -33.50 18.79 -45.24
CA ALA A 463 -34.85 18.32 -45.03
C ALA A 463 -35.41 17.82 -46.38
N THR A 464 -35.42 16.51 -46.57
CA THR A 464 -36.19 15.85 -47.62
C THR A 464 -37.66 15.90 -47.22
N ALA A 465 -38.41 16.80 -47.86
CA ALA A 465 -39.86 16.76 -47.89
C ALA A 465 -40.31 15.62 -48.81
N ALA A 466 -41.18 14.76 -48.30
CA ALA A 466 -42.10 13.96 -49.09
C ALA A 466 -43.47 14.65 -49.06
#